data_AF-R7MD51-F1
#
_entry.id   AF-R7MD51-F1
#
_cell.length_a   1.000
_cell.length_b   1.000
_cell.length_c   1.000
_cell.angle_alpha   90.00
_cell.angle_beta   90.00
_cell.angle_gamma   90.00
#
_symmetry.space_group_name_H-M   'P 1'
#
loop_
_entity.id
_entity.type
_entity.pdbx_description
1 polymer ?
#
loop_
_entity_poly.entity_id
_entity_poly.type
_entity_poly.pdbx_seq_one_letter_code
_entity_poly.pdbx_strand_id
1 'polypeptide(L)'
;MSVQQIQLTNIHSMPQPRQYICNSCILPEGNRNYCLVDKNEVDYFVSQKEKSLPYLADILQHSQNEAQVTETLLILDRMIDDGTDGIDKLYPILAKFNNTKSPNIQTYLAGIYRKIQVPDAFGPLVKMLIQNSLQPMDKNAPFDPNEEIGGAILSYLSDRFRH
;
A
#
# COMPACT_ATOMS: atom_id res chain seq x y z
N MET A 1 -37.03 -1.39 4.88
CA MET A 1 -35.64 -0.93 5.09
C MET A 1 -34.81 -1.47 3.94
N SER A 2 -34.66 -0.70 2.86
CA SER A 2 -33.87 -1.12 1.69
C SER A 2 -32.49 -0.47 1.75
N VAL A 3 -31.47 -1.29 1.53
CA VAL A 3 -30.07 -0.89 1.38
C VAL A 3 -29.95 -0.20 0.02
N GLN A 4 -29.61 1.09 0.00
CA GLN A 4 -29.29 1.81 -1.23
C GLN A 4 -27.89 1.37 -1.70
N GLN A 5 -27.85 0.62 -2.80
CA GLN A 5 -26.64 0.37 -3.56
C GLN A 5 -26.18 1.68 -4.20
N ILE A 6 -24.93 2.05 -3.94
CA ILE A 6 -24.27 3.18 -4.58
C ILE A 6 -24.04 2.82 -6.05
N GLN A 7 -24.74 3.51 -6.95
CA GLN A 7 -24.54 3.40 -8.40
C GLN A 7 -23.23 4.10 -8.78
N LEU A 8 -22.25 3.33 -9.28
CA LEU A 8 -21.08 3.86 -9.97
C LEU A 8 -21.52 4.49 -11.30
N THR A 9 -21.57 5.83 -11.35
CA THR A 9 -21.90 6.57 -12.56
C THR A 9 -20.66 6.83 -13.42
N ASN A 10 -20.81 6.48 -14.70
CA ASN A 10 -20.01 6.82 -15.90
C ASN A 10 -18.77 7.71 -15.73
N ILE A 11 -17.60 7.11 -15.94
CA ILE A 11 -16.25 7.73 -15.89
C ILE A 11 -15.78 8.26 -17.27
N HIS A 12 -16.69 8.56 -18.21
CA HIS A 12 -16.33 8.78 -19.63
C HIS A 12 -16.30 10.26 -20.07
N SER A 13 -15.66 11.15 -19.31
CA SER A 13 -15.38 12.51 -19.79
C SER A 13 -14.24 13.21 -19.04
N MET A 14 -13.04 12.62 -19.12
CA MET A 14 -11.79 13.34 -18.87
C MET A 14 -10.86 13.15 -20.08
N PRO A 15 -10.08 14.18 -20.49
CA PRO A 15 -9.07 14.04 -21.54
C PRO A 15 -8.13 12.89 -21.16
N GLN A 16 -8.10 11.85 -21.98
CA GLN A 16 -7.44 10.57 -21.68
C GLN A 16 -5.94 10.79 -21.48
N PRO A 17 -5.42 10.71 -20.23
CA PRO A 17 -4.00 10.70 -19.98
C PRO A 17 -3.44 9.33 -20.43
N ARG A 18 -2.11 9.23 -20.61
CA ARG A 18 -1.44 7.93 -20.84
C ARG A 18 -2.03 6.91 -19.86
N GLN A 19 -2.51 5.77 -20.37
CA GLN A 19 -3.02 4.68 -19.52
C GLN A 19 -1.84 4.08 -18.74
N TYR A 20 -1.53 4.70 -17.61
CA TYR A 20 -0.61 4.18 -16.62
C TYR A 20 -1.30 3.05 -15.88
N ILE A 21 -0.74 1.83 -15.98
CA ILE A 21 -1.33 0.60 -15.44
C ILE A 21 -0.57 0.06 -14.21
N CYS A 22 0.33 0.84 -13.63
CA CYS A 22 1.23 0.43 -12.54
C CYS A 22 1.94 -0.88 -12.88
N ASN A 23 2.62 -0.93 -14.02
CA ASN A 23 3.36 -2.10 -14.46
C ASN A 23 4.85 -1.80 -14.70
N SER A 24 5.32 -0.64 -14.23
CA SER A 24 6.69 -0.18 -14.44
C SER A 24 7.63 -0.67 -13.34
N CYS A 25 7.08 -1.15 -12.22
CA CYS A 25 7.86 -1.55 -11.08
C CYS A 25 8.78 -2.75 -11.35
N ILE A 26 10.07 -2.54 -11.08
CA ILE A 26 11.08 -3.61 -11.03
C ILE A 26 11.41 -3.83 -9.56
N LEU A 27 11.03 -5.00 -9.04
CA LEU A 27 11.31 -5.41 -7.66
C LEU A 27 12.82 -5.43 -7.38
N PRO A 28 13.26 -5.35 -6.12
CA PRO A 28 14.69 -5.37 -5.81
C PRO A 28 15.33 -6.70 -6.26
N GLU A 29 16.55 -6.63 -6.76
CA GLU A 29 17.27 -7.76 -7.36
C GLU A 29 18.78 -7.61 -7.16
N GLY A 30 19.46 -8.73 -6.87
CA GLY A 30 20.91 -8.77 -6.68
C GLY A 30 21.36 -7.85 -5.54
N ASN A 31 22.25 -6.90 -5.85
CA ASN A 31 22.77 -5.91 -4.88
C ASN A 31 21.85 -4.69 -4.70
N ARG A 32 20.67 -4.65 -5.32
CA ARG A 32 19.71 -3.55 -5.20
C ARG A 32 18.63 -3.92 -4.20
N ASN A 33 18.52 -3.15 -3.11
CA ASN A 33 17.51 -3.35 -2.06
C ASN A 33 16.29 -2.41 -2.16
N TYR A 34 16.07 -1.79 -3.33
CA TYR A 34 14.93 -0.91 -3.59
C TYR A 34 14.26 -1.21 -4.94
N CYS A 35 13.00 -0.82 -5.07
CA CYS A 35 12.23 -0.93 -6.31
C CYS A 35 12.59 0.21 -7.28
N LEU A 36 12.61 -0.07 -8.58
CA LEU A 36 12.59 0.97 -9.61
C LEU A 36 11.17 1.15 -10.11
N VAL A 37 10.74 2.40 -10.28
CA VAL A 37 9.40 2.78 -10.78
C VAL A 37 9.55 3.94 -11.77
N ASP A 38 8.62 4.09 -12.71
CA ASP A 38 8.54 5.29 -13.54
C ASP A 38 8.12 6.48 -12.67
N LYS A 39 9.06 7.38 -12.42
CA LYS A 39 8.81 8.58 -11.61
C LYS A 39 7.67 9.42 -12.19
N ASN A 40 7.53 9.50 -13.51
CA ASN A 40 6.46 10.31 -14.12
C ASN A 40 5.08 9.69 -13.85
N GLU A 41 5.00 8.37 -13.77
CA GLU A 41 3.78 7.66 -13.40
C GLU A 41 3.41 7.94 -11.94
N VAL A 42 4.37 7.83 -11.02
CA VAL A 42 4.15 8.14 -9.61
C VAL A 42 3.74 9.60 -9.41
N ASP A 43 4.49 10.53 -9.99
CA ASP A 43 4.22 11.98 -9.90
C ASP A 43 2.84 12.31 -10.51
N TYR A 44 2.45 11.62 -11.58
CA TYR A 44 1.13 11.76 -12.18
C TYR A 44 0.03 11.39 -11.15
N PHE A 45 0.07 10.20 -10.56
CA PHE A 45 -0.97 9.78 -9.60
C PHE A 45 -1.00 10.63 -8.33
N VAL A 46 0.17 11.04 -7.82
CA VAL A 46 0.28 11.94 -6.67
C VAL A 46 -0.34 13.30 -6.99
N SER A 47 -0.08 13.87 -8.16
CA SER A 47 -0.66 15.15 -8.57
C SER A 47 -2.18 15.14 -8.70
N GLN A 48 -2.78 13.97 -8.95
CA GLN A 48 -4.23 13.81 -9.05
C GLN A 48 -4.93 13.70 -7.68
N LYS A 49 -4.17 13.48 -6.59
CA LYS A 49 -4.67 13.29 -5.22
C LYS A 49 -5.87 12.34 -5.17
N GLU A 50 -6.98 12.73 -4.56
CA GLU A 50 -8.14 11.85 -4.30
C GLU A 50 -8.76 11.28 -5.58
N LYS A 51 -8.58 11.95 -6.74
CA LYS A 51 -9.16 11.51 -8.01
C LYS A 51 -8.54 10.21 -8.53
N SER A 52 -7.31 9.87 -8.14
CA SER A 52 -6.67 8.62 -8.56
C SER A 52 -7.03 7.44 -7.67
N LEU A 53 -7.57 7.67 -6.46
CA LEU A 53 -7.85 6.60 -5.49
C LEU A 53 -8.79 5.51 -6.03
N PRO A 54 -9.88 5.80 -6.78
CA PRO A 54 -10.73 4.75 -7.35
C PRO A 54 -9.97 3.83 -8.31
N TYR A 55 -9.02 4.38 -9.08
CA TYR A 55 -8.21 3.61 -10.02
C TYR A 55 -7.19 2.73 -9.29
N LEU A 56 -6.47 3.29 -8.32
CA LEU A 56 -5.50 2.54 -7.51
C LEU A 56 -6.19 1.44 -6.68
N ALA A 57 -7.39 1.73 -6.17
CA ALA A 57 -8.24 0.75 -5.48
C ALA A 57 -8.62 -0.43 -6.39
N ASP A 58 -8.99 -0.15 -7.64
CA ASP A 58 -9.29 -1.20 -8.64
C ASP A 58 -8.08 -2.10 -8.90
N ILE A 59 -6.89 -1.51 -9.08
CA ILE A 59 -5.64 -2.29 -9.22
C ILE A 59 -5.43 -3.21 -8.01
N LEU A 60 -5.51 -2.68 -6.79
CA LEU A 60 -5.31 -3.47 -5.56
C LEU A 60 -6.37 -4.56 -5.38
N GLN A 61 -7.62 -4.29 -5.79
CA GLN A 61 -8.70 -5.25 -5.69
C GLN A 61 -8.47 -6.45 -6.61
N HIS A 62 -7.98 -6.22 -7.82
CA HIS A 62 -7.96 -7.20 -8.90
C HIS A 62 -6.58 -7.80 -9.20
N SER A 63 -5.49 -7.10 -8.90
CA SER A 63 -4.14 -7.57 -9.22
C SER A 63 -3.71 -8.77 -8.36
N GLN A 64 -2.96 -9.67 -9.00
CA GLN A 64 -2.22 -10.77 -8.38
C GLN A 64 -0.71 -10.66 -8.67
N ASN A 65 -0.27 -9.59 -9.33
CA ASN A 65 1.12 -9.38 -9.69
C ASN A 65 1.81 -8.59 -8.56
N GLU A 66 2.84 -9.17 -7.96
CA GLU A 66 3.56 -8.55 -6.82
C GLU A 66 4.13 -7.18 -7.17
N ALA A 67 4.72 -7.02 -8.35
CA ALA A 67 5.33 -5.76 -8.77
C ALA A 67 4.27 -4.66 -8.92
N GLN A 68 3.14 -4.96 -9.56
CA GLN A 68 2.02 -4.02 -9.70
C GLN A 68 1.44 -3.62 -8.34
N VAL A 69 1.21 -4.59 -7.44
CA VAL A 69 0.73 -4.29 -6.09
C VAL A 69 1.74 -3.41 -5.34
N THR A 70 3.03 -3.74 -5.42
CA THR A 70 4.11 -2.98 -4.76
C THR A 70 4.16 -1.55 -5.28
N GLU A 71 4.05 -1.35 -6.59
CA GLU A 71 4.00 -0.02 -7.22
C GLU A 71 2.81 0.80 -6.73
N THR A 72 1.62 0.19 -6.71
CA THR A 72 0.41 0.86 -6.25
C THR A 72 0.49 1.23 -4.77
N LEU A 73 1.05 0.36 -3.92
CA LEU A 73 1.29 0.70 -2.51
C LEU A 73 2.32 1.82 -2.35
N LEU A 74 3.40 1.82 -3.14
CA LEU A 74 4.36 2.92 -3.15
C LEU A 74 3.70 4.25 -3.55
N ILE A 75 2.82 4.24 -4.57
CA ILE A 75 2.07 5.42 -4.98
C ILE A 75 1.19 5.92 -3.83
N LEU A 76 0.43 5.03 -3.19
CA LEU A 76 -0.41 5.40 -2.04
C LEU A 76 0.44 5.98 -0.90
N ASP A 77 1.58 5.39 -0.58
CA ASP A 77 2.50 5.90 0.44
C ASP A 77 2.95 7.34 0.17
N ARG A 78 3.27 7.65 -1.10
CA ARG A 78 3.62 9.01 -1.55
C ARG A 78 2.43 9.96 -1.55
N MET A 79 1.25 9.46 -1.87
CA MET A 79 0.03 10.26 -1.80
C MET A 79 -0.31 10.66 -0.36
N ILE A 80 -0.05 9.80 0.63
CA ILE A 80 -0.18 10.16 2.05
C ILE A 80 0.82 11.25 2.41
N ASP A 81 2.08 11.14 1.99
CA ASP A 81 3.11 12.15 2.25
C ASP A 81 2.77 13.51 1.61
N ASP A 82 2.09 13.52 0.46
CA ASP A 82 1.59 14.73 -0.21
C ASP A 82 0.29 15.28 0.41
N GLY A 83 -0.23 14.63 1.44
CA GLY A 83 -1.46 15.03 2.14
C GLY A 83 -2.74 14.75 1.36
N THR A 84 -2.79 13.63 0.62
CA THR A 84 -4.04 13.14 0.03
C THR A 84 -4.93 12.55 1.12
N ASP A 85 -6.20 12.96 1.15
CA ASP A 85 -7.19 12.46 2.09
C ASP A 85 -7.85 11.15 1.63
N GLY A 86 -8.44 10.40 2.56
CA GLY A 86 -9.30 9.26 2.24
C GLY A 86 -8.59 7.94 1.93
N ILE A 87 -7.26 7.87 2.05
CA ILE A 87 -6.48 6.64 1.91
C ILE A 87 -6.78 5.66 3.05
N ASP A 88 -7.12 6.16 4.24
CA ASP A 88 -7.62 5.38 5.37
C ASP A 88 -8.84 4.52 4.99
N LYS A 89 -9.73 5.05 4.13
CA LYS A 89 -10.92 4.34 3.65
C LYS A 89 -10.60 3.16 2.74
N LEU A 90 -9.38 3.07 2.22
CA LEU A 90 -8.90 1.92 1.44
C LEU A 90 -8.48 0.74 2.32
N TYR A 91 -8.51 0.88 3.65
CA TYR A 91 -8.14 -0.21 4.57
C TYR A 91 -8.79 -1.56 4.25
N PRO A 92 -10.11 -1.67 3.94
CA PRO A 92 -10.72 -2.95 3.59
C PRO A 92 -10.08 -3.64 2.37
N ILE A 93 -9.59 -2.86 1.40
CA ILE A 93 -8.90 -3.37 0.21
C ILE A 93 -7.47 -3.77 0.58
N LEU A 94 -6.76 -2.90 1.31
CA LEU A 94 -5.42 -3.15 1.81
C LEU A 94 -5.35 -4.43 2.68
N ALA A 95 -6.39 -4.68 3.49
CA ALA A 95 -6.46 -5.81 4.40
C ALA A 95 -6.39 -7.19 3.70
N LYS A 96 -6.70 -7.26 2.40
CA LYS A 96 -6.50 -8.46 1.58
C LYS A 96 -5.04 -8.94 1.60
N PHE A 97 -4.09 -8.01 1.74
CA PHE A 97 -2.66 -8.28 1.73
C PHE A 97 -2.09 -8.58 3.12
N ASN A 98 -2.90 -8.61 4.18
CA ASN A 98 -2.45 -8.85 5.56
C ASN A 98 -1.77 -10.20 5.80
N ASN A 99 -1.96 -11.16 4.90
CA ASN A 99 -1.38 -12.50 4.97
C ASN A 99 -0.30 -12.72 3.91
N THR A 100 0.15 -11.67 3.23
CA THR A 100 1.19 -11.77 2.21
C THR A 100 2.52 -12.24 2.82
N LYS A 101 3.28 -12.99 2.04
CA LYS A 101 4.68 -13.36 2.35
C LYS A 101 5.70 -12.51 1.61
N SER A 102 5.24 -11.62 0.73
CA SER A 102 6.13 -10.73 -0.01
C SER A 102 6.73 -9.69 0.95
N PRO A 103 8.06 -9.60 1.08
CA PRO A 103 8.70 -8.57 1.90
C PRO A 103 8.43 -7.17 1.35
N ASN A 104 8.33 -7.03 0.02
CA ASN A 104 7.98 -5.77 -0.64
C ASN A 104 6.60 -5.27 -0.22
N ILE A 105 5.58 -6.12 -0.36
CA ILE A 105 4.21 -5.76 -0.01
C ILE A 105 4.12 -5.49 1.50
N GLN A 106 4.72 -6.34 2.35
CA GLN A 106 4.69 -6.14 3.80
C GLN A 106 5.29 -4.78 4.22
N THR A 107 6.39 -4.37 3.61
CA THR A 107 7.07 -3.11 3.96
C THR A 107 6.21 -1.90 3.63
N TYR A 108 5.72 -1.78 2.38
CA TYR A 108 4.88 -0.64 2.02
C TYR A 108 3.53 -0.66 2.72
N LEU A 109 2.94 -1.85 2.92
CA LEU A 109 1.69 -1.98 3.66
C LEU A 109 1.84 -1.55 5.12
N ALA A 110 2.94 -1.92 5.78
CA ALA A 110 3.23 -1.49 7.14
C ALA A 110 3.46 0.03 7.22
N GLY A 111 4.18 0.60 6.25
CA GLY A 111 4.37 2.05 6.13
C GLY A 111 3.05 2.80 5.97
N ILE A 112 2.16 2.34 5.09
CA ILE A 112 0.82 2.91 4.94
C ILE A 112 0.05 2.80 6.25
N TYR A 113 0.02 1.62 6.90
CA TYR A 113 -0.67 1.42 8.17
C TYR A 113 -0.14 2.34 9.28
N ARG A 114 1.18 2.56 9.33
CA ARG A 114 1.82 3.51 10.25
C ARG A 114 1.33 4.94 10.01
N LYS A 115 1.11 5.35 8.76
CA LYS A 115 0.70 6.73 8.44
C LYS A 115 -0.80 6.95 8.60
N ILE A 116 -1.65 6.01 8.18
CA ILE A 116 -3.11 6.16 8.25
C ILE A 116 -3.70 5.91 9.65
N GLN A 117 -2.98 5.20 10.53
CA GLN A 117 -3.38 4.94 11.92
C GLN A 117 -4.81 4.36 12.10
N VAL A 118 -5.29 3.55 11.14
CA VAL A 118 -6.57 2.84 11.26
C VAL A 118 -6.45 1.77 12.36
N PRO A 119 -7.25 1.81 13.45
CA PRO A 119 -7.06 0.91 14.60
C PRO A 119 -7.06 -0.58 14.26
N ASP A 120 -7.87 -0.98 13.30
CA ASP A 120 -8.00 -2.37 12.85
C ASP A 120 -6.71 -2.93 12.22
N ALA A 121 -5.79 -2.06 11.77
CA ALA A 121 -4.53 -2.46 11.16
C ALA A 121 -3.47 -2.92 12.19
N PHE A 122 -3.65 -2.62 13.48
CA PHE A 122 -2.70 -3.02 14.53
C PHE A 122 -2.56 -4.54 14.66
N GLY A 123 -3.67 -5.27 14.71
CA GLY A 123 -3.67 -6.72 14.79
C GLY A 123 -2.93 -7.40 13.62
N PRO A 124 -3.21 -7.01 12.37
CA PRO A 124 -2.46 -7.42 11.19
C PRO A 124 -0.94 -7.17 11.28
N LEU A 125 -0.49 -6.00 11.74
CA LEU A 125 0.94 -5.72 11.91
C LEU A 125 1.60 -6.71 12.87
N VAL A 126 0.99 -6.94 14.04
CA VAL A 126 1.47 -7.92 15.02
C VAL A 126 1.50 -9.33 14.42
N LYS A 127 0.48 -9.69 13.64
CA LYS A 127 0.41 -10.98 12.95
C LYS A 127 1.55 -11.16 11.96
N MET A 128 1.84 -10.14 11.13
CA MET A 128 2.96 -10.19 10.18
C MET A 128 4.29 -10.40 10.90
N LEU A 129 4.54 -9.65 11.99
CA LEU A 129 5.76 -9.80 12.79
C LEU A 129 5.91 -11.22 13.37
N ILE A 130 4.83 -11.79 13.93
CA ILE A 130 4.83 -13.17 14.44
C ILE A 130 5.10 -14.17 13.33
N GLN A 131 4.44 -14.03 12.18
CA GLN A 131 4.64 -14.92 11.03
C GLN A 131 6.10 -14.91 10.56
N ASN A 132 6.68 -13.72 10.43
CA ASN A 132 8.08 -13.56 10.02
C ASN A 132 9.08 -14.06 11.09
N SER A 133 8.70 -14.04 12.38
CA SER A 133 9.54 -14.57 13.45
C SER A 133 9.54 -16.11 13.51
N LEU A 134 8.43 -16.74 13.12
CA LEU A 134 8.28 -18.19 13.11
C LEU A 134 8.84 -18.86 11.86
N GLN A 135 9.01 -18.11 10.77
CA GLN A 135 9.55 -18.61 9.50
C GLN A 135 10.92 -17.99 9.25
N PRO A 136 11.98 -18.77 8.99
CA PRO A 136 13.26 -18.19 8.62
C PRO A 136 13.07 -17.35 7.35
N MET A 137 13.46 -16.08 7.43
CA MET A 137 13.43 -15.18 6.28
C MET A 137 14.27 -15.76 5.15
N ASP A 138 13.81 -15.58 3.91
CA ASP A 138 14.63 -15.94 2.75
C ASP A 138 15.95 -15.17 2.83
N LYS A 139 17.07 -15.90 2.82
CA LYS A 139 18.41 -15.31 2.85
C LYS A 139 18.71 -14.50 1.60
N ASN A 140 17.94 -14.70 0.53
CA ASN A 140 18.03 -13.94 -0.71
C ASN A 140 17.06 -12.74 -0.71
N ALA A 141 16.28 -12.53 0.37
CA ALA A 141 15.45 -11.36 0.48
C ALA A 141 16.35 -10.11 0.51
N PRO A 142 16.02 -9.07 -0.27
CA PRO A 142 16.83 -7.86 -0.38
C PRO A 142 16.87 -7.03 0.90
N PHE A 143 15.88 -7.18 1.78
CA PHE A 143 15.75 -6.49 3.06
C PHE A 143 14.78 -7.25 3.99
N ASP A 144 14.79 -6.88 5.27
CA ASP A 144 13.89 -7.41 6.31
C ASP A 144 12.67 -6.49 6.50
N PRO A 145 11.44 -6.91 6.16
CA PRO A 145 10.23 -6.11 6.35
C PRO A 145 9.88 -5.85 7.83
N ASN A 146 10.47 -6.59 8.78
CA ASN A 146 10.19 -6.45 10.21
C ASN A 146 10.64 -5.10 10.77
N GLU A 147 11.60 -4.42 10.14
CA GLU A 147 12.02 -3.08 10.54
C GLU A 147 10.85 -2.08 10.44
N GLU A 148 10.20 -2.05 9.27
CA GLU A 148 9.05 -1.16 9.04
C GLU A 148 7.80 -1.64 9.81
N ILE A 149 7.56 -2.95 9.89
CA ILE A 149 6.45 -3.52 10.69
C ILE A 149 6.61 -3.14 12.18
N GLY A 150 7.81 -3.32 12.74
CA GLY A 150 8.12 -2.98 14.13
C GLY A 150 7.96 -1.48 14.37
N GLY A 151 8.48 -0.66 13.45
CA GLY A 151 8.28 0.80 13.48
C GLY A 151 6.81 1.19 13.48
N ALA A 152 6.00 0.56 12.63
CA ALA A 152 4.55 0.78 12.58
C ALA A 152 3.88 0.43 13.93
N ILE A 153 4.16 -0.76 14.48
CA ILE A 153 3.61 -1.18 15.79
C ILE A 153 3.96 -0.17 16.88
N LEU A 154 5.22 0.27 16.93
CA LEU A 154 5.67 1.28 17.89
C LEU A 154 4.94 2.61 17.71
N SER A 155 4.66 3.04 16.48
CA SER A 155 3.86 4.25 16.21
C SER A 155 2.45 4.13 16.80
N TYR A 156 1.74 3.02 16.56
CA TYR A 156 0.40 2.77 17.15
C TYR A 156 0.42 2.80 18.68
N LEU A 157 1.46 2.23 19.30
CA LEU A 157 1.61 2.28 20.75
C LEU A 157 1.91 3.70 21.24
N SER A 158 2.81 4.41 20.56
CA SER A 158 3.26 5.76 20.95
C SER A 158 2.18 6.82 20.83
N ASP A 159 1.34 6.77 19.78
CA ASP A 159 0.24 7.72 19.60
C ASP A 159 -0.78 7.61 20.73
N ARG A 160 -0.93 6.41 21.31
CA ARG A 160 -1.75 6.20 22.51
C ARG A 160 -1.24 6.92 23.76
N PHE A 161 0.05 7.26 23.82
CA PHE A 161 0.68 7.92 24.97
C PHE A 161 0.88 9.43 24.78
N ARG A 162 0.39 10.01 23.67
CA ARG A 162 0.46 11.47 23.43
C ARG A 162 -0.63 12.26 24.17
N HIS A 163 -1.44 11.62 25.02
CA HIS A 163 -2.47 12.23 25.85
C HIS A 163 -2.32 11.80 27.32
#